data_AF-D5MT80-F1
#
_entry.id   AF-D5MT80-F1
#
_cell.length_a   1.000
_cell.length_b   1.000
_cell.length_c   1.000
_cell.angle_alpha   90.00
_cell.angle_beta   90.00
_cell.angle_gamma   90.00
#
_symmetry.space_group_name_H-M   'P 1'
#
loop_
_entity.id
_entity.type
_entity.pdbx_description
1 polymer ?
#
loop_
_entity_poly.entity_id
_entity_poly.type
_entity_poly.pdbx_seq_one_letter_code
_entity_poly.pdbx_strand_id
1 'polypeptide(L)'
;MRVARDGVRPRSLVDETRRVIRLRHYSIRTEEAYVHWIRRFIRFSGGRHPREMGQPEIEAFLSHLAVDGNVAAATQNQALNAISFLYKRVLDRELGDLGAIVRAKKPRKLPVVLTRSEVMALLSRLDGVSRLASGLMYGAGLRLMETVRLRAKDLDLERGELVVRNGKGGRDRITVLPARLANPLRDQLAHARALHLSDLAEGFGAVFMPDALARKYRGADREWSWQYVFPAAARSRDPRSGAMRRHHFGEAAVQRAVKRAARETGLVKRASSHSLRHSFATHLL
;
A
#
# COMPACT_ATOMS: atom_id res chain seq x y z
N MET A 1 52.55 5.41 -15.32
CA MET A 1 51.43 6.29 -14.90
C MET A 1 50.14 5.50 -15.08
N ARG A 2 49.67 4.81 -14.02
CA ARG A 2 48.45 3.98 -14.05
C ARG A 2 47.27 4.85 -13.61
N VAL A 3 46.32 5.08 -14.51
CA VAL A 3 45.07 5.79 -14.22
C VAL A 3 44.21 4.89 -13.33
N ALA A 4 43.86 5.39 -12.15
CA ALA A 4 42.95 4.74 -11.21
C ALA A 4 41.57 4.57 -11.86
N ARG A 5 41.06 3.33 -11.91
CA ARG A 5 39.66 3.05 -12.26
C ARG A 5 38.80 3.38 -11.05
N ASP A 6 37.81 4.25 -11.24
CA ASP A 6 36.84 4.67 -10.23
C ASP A 6 36.23 3.47 -9.47
N GLY A 7 36.34 3.52 -8.15
CA GLY A 7 35.96 2.47 -7.20
C GLY A 7 34.45 2.34 -6.96
N VAL A 8 33.67 2.01 -7.99
CA VAL A 8 32.27 1.60 -7.79
C VAL A 8 32.26 0.19 -7.21
N ARG A 9 31.94 0.05 -5.91
CA ARG A 9 31.73 -1.26 -5.29
C ARG A 9 30.71 -2.07 -6.11
N PRO A 10 30.96 -3.35 -6.40
CA PRO A 10 29.99 -4.19 -7.10
C PRO A 10 28.67 -4.21 -6.31
N ARG A 11 27.56 -3.93 -6.99
CA ARG A 11 26.24 -3.87 -6.36
C ARG A 11 25.85 -5.24 -5.83
N SER A 12 25.28 -5.27 -4.63
CA SER A 12 24.70 -6.51 -4.11
C SER A 12 23.51 -6.94 -4.97
N LEU A 13 23.21 -8.24 -4.99
CA LEU A 13 22.03 -8.77 -5.68
C LEU A 13 20.72 -8.11 -5.20
N VAL A 14 20.67 -7.76 -3.91
CA VAL A 14 19.53 -7.07 -3.31
C VAL A 14 19.40 -5.66 -3.85
N ASP A 15 20.50 -4.93 -4.02
CA ASP A 15 20.47 -3.57 -4.56
C ASP A 15 20.10 -3.57 -6.04
N GLU A 16 20.60 -4.55 -6.79
CA GLU A 16 20.23 -4.74 -8.19
C GLU A 16 18.73 -5.11 -8.32
N THR A 17 18.22 -5.97 -7.45
CA THR A 17 16.79 -6.28 -7.37
C THR A 17 15.96 -5.02 -7.13
N ARG A 18 16.33 -4.20 -6.15
CA ARG A 18 15.63 -2.93 -5.85
C ARG A 18 15.66 -1.99 -7.07
N ARG A 19 16.81 -1.89 -7.75
CA ARG A 19 16.95 -1.07 -8.96
C ARG A 19 15.97 -1.50 -10.04
N VAL A 20 15.90 -2.79 -10.36
CA VAL A 20 15.00 -3.33 -11.40
C VAL A 20 13.53 -3.13 -11.02
N ILE A 21 13.16 -3.33 -9.74
CA ILE A 21 11.80 -3.09 -9.24
C ILE A 21 11.41 -1.61 -9.42
N ARG A 22 12.31 -0.69 -9.07
CA ARG A 22 12.08 0.76 -9.17
C ARG A 22 12.00 1.22 -10.63
N LEU A 23 12.89 0.71 -11.49
CA LEU A 23 12.89 1.00 -12.93
C LEU A 23 11.56 0.61 -13.59
N ARG A 24 10.94 -0.48 -13.12
CA ARG A 24 9.64 -0.96 -13.59
C ARG A 24 8.46 -0.33 -12.83
N HIS A 25 8.70 0.72 -12.05
CA HIS A 25 7.70 1.49 -11.31
C HIS A 25 6.81 0.67 -10.35
N TYR A 26 7.33 -0.45 -9.84
CA TYR A 26 6.62 -1.23 -8.83
C TYR A 26 6.51 -0.47 -7.51
N SER A 27 5.45 -0.78 -6.76
CA SER A 27 5.22 -0.21 -5.44
C SER A 27 6.32 -0.57 -4.46
N ILE A 28 6.56 0.28 -3.45
CA ILE A 28 7.51 -0.03 -2.38
C ILE A 28 7.14 -1.30 -1.61
N ARG A 29 5.85 -1.60 -1.44
CA ARG A 29 5.41 -2.86 -0.82
C ARG A 29 5.81 -4.08 -1.64
N THR A 30 5.83 -3.97 -2.97
CA THR A 30 6.35 -5.04 -3.84
C THR A 30 7.85 -5.18 -3.67
N GLU A 31 8.58 -4.06 -3.59
CA GLU A 31 10.02 -4.04 -3.32
C GLU A 31 10.36 -4.79 -2.02
N GLU A 32 9.69 -4.42 -0.92
CA GLU A 32 9.88 -5.03 0.40
C GLU A 32 9.54 -6.52 0.39
N ALA A 33 8.38 -6.90 -0.18
CA ALA A 33 7.96 -8.28 -0.25
C ALA A 33 8.92 -9.13 -1.09
N TYR A 34 9.35 -8.63 -2.24
CA TYR A 34 10.23 -9.39 -3.13
C TYR A 34 11.63 -9.55 -2.51
N VAL A 35 12.21 -8.46 -1.98
CA VAL A 35 13.49 -8.52 -1.27
C VAL A 35 13.42 -9.47 -0.08
N HIS A 36 12.31 -9.47 0.68
CA HIS A 36 12.10 -10.40 1.79
C HIS A 36 12.14 -11.85 1.32
N TRP A 37 11.36 -12.21 0.29
CA TRP A 37 11.31 -13.58 -0.22
C TRP A 37 12.63 -14.03 -0.86
N ILE A 38 13.30 -13.15 -1.60
CA ILE A 38 14.61 -13.43 -2.20
C ILE A 38 15.65 -13.73 -1.11
N ARG A 39 15.70 -12.94 -0.04
CA ARG A 39 16.60 -13.19 1.10
C ARG A 39 16.29 -14.52 1.79
N ARG A 40 15.01 -14.84 1.96
CA ARG A 40 14.59 -16.10 2.59
C ARG A 40 14.96 -17.31 1.73
N PHE A 41 14.78 -17.22 0.42
CA PHE A 41 15.21 -18.24 -0.54
C PHE A 41 16.73 -18.46 -0.47
N ILE A 42 17.53 -17.39 -0.57
CA ILE A 42 19.00 -17.49 -0.48
C ILE A 42 19.44 -18.13 0.84
N ARG A 43 18.81 -17.76 1.96
CA ARG A 43 19.12 -18.34 3.27
C ARG A 43 18.77 -19.82 3.35
N PHE A 44 17.62 -20.21 2.81
CA PHE A 44 17.21 -21.62 2.75
C PHE A 44 18.22 -22.46 1.96
N SER A 45 18.77 -21.90 0.88
CA SER A 45 19.77 -22.55 0.04
C SER A 45 21.22 -22.40 0.54
N GLY A 46 21.42 -22.22 1.85
CA GLY A 46 22.75 -22.16 2.47
C GLY A 46 23.60 -20.95 2.07
N GLY A 47 22.98 -19.88 1.57
CA GLY A 47 23.69 -18.67 1.12
C GLY A 47 24.26 -18.76 -0.31
N ARG A 48 23.98 -19.84 -1.05
CA ARG A 48 24.38 -19.99 -2.45
C ARG A 48 23.85 -18.84 -3.32
N HIS A 49 24.63 -18.43 -4.31
CA HIS A 49 24.19 -17.37 -5.21
C HIS A 49 23.09 -17.90 -6.15
N PRO A 50 21.97 -17.19 -6.38
CA PRO A 50 20.89 -17.67 -7.26
C PRO A 50 21.25 -17.96 -8.71
N ARG A 51 22.46 -17.57 -9.17
CA ARG A 51 22.97 -18.00 -10.48
C ARG A 51 23.40 -19.47 -10.51
N GLU A 52 23.81 -20.00 -9.37
CA GLU A 52 24.25 -21.39 -9.18
C GLU A 52 23.07 -22.33 -8.88
N MET A 53 21.85 -21.79 -8.83
CA MET A 53 20.64 -22.52 -8.49
C MET A 53 19.67 -22.50 -9.66
N GLY A 54 18.69 -23.39 -9.63
CA GLY A 54 17.68 -23.48 -10.66
C GLY A 54 16.35 -23.95 -10.11
N GLN A 55 15.59 -24.60 -10.98
CA GLN A 55 14.27 -25.12 -10.67
C GLN A 55 14.24 -26.07 -9.45
N PRO A 56 15.19 -27.01 -9.26
CA PRO A 56 15.18 -27.91 -8.11
C PRO A 56 15.22 -27.18 -6.75
N GLU A 57 16.11 -26.19 -6.59
CA GLU A 57 16.17 -25.43 -5.34
C GLU A 57 14.92 -24.58 -5.09
N ILE A 58 14.30 -24.09 -6.15
CA ILE A 58 13.07 -23.29 -6.07
C ILE A 58 11.90 -24.18 -5.62
N GLU A 59 11.76 -25.37 -6.22
CA GLU A 59 10.76 -26.36 -5.83
C GLU A 59 10.97 -26.80 -4.38
N ALA A 60 12.20 -27.14 -3.99
CA ALA A 60 12.52 -27.50 -2.61
C ALA A 60 12.13 -26.39 -1.63
N PHE A 61 12.44 -25.13 -1.95
CA PHE A 61 12.05 -23.99 -1.10
C PHE A 61 10.53 -23.81 -1.01
N LEU A 62 9.82 -23.88 -2.13
CA LEU A 62 8.37 -23.69 -2.12
C LEU A 62 7.63 -24.86 -1.47
N SER A 63 8.15 -26.08 -1.58
CA SER A 63 7.68 -27.27 -0.87
C SER A 63 7.92 -27.15 0.63
N HIS A 64 9.12 -26.73 1.05
CA HIS A 64 9.41 -26.43 2.46
C HIS A 64 8.44 -25.39 3.04
N LEU A 65 8.11 -24.34 2.29
CA LEU A 65 7.12 -23.36 2.73
C LEU A 65 5.72 -23.98 2.93
N ALA A 66 5.32 -24.89 2.04
CA ALA A 66 3.99 -25.50 2.09
C ALA A 66 3.87 -26.60 3.16
N VAL A 67 4.85 -27.49 3.26
CA VAL A 67 4.82 -28.69 4.10
C VAL A 67 5.29 -28.36 5.53
N ASP A 68 6.49 -27.80 5.67
CA ASP A 68 7.05 -27.53 6.99
C ASP A 68 6.55 -26.19 7.53
N GLY A 69 6.51 -25.18 6.66
CA GLY A 69 6.07 -23.84 7.00
C GLY A 69 4.55 -23.67 7.09
N ASN A 70 3.77 -24.65 6.60
CA ASN A 70 2.30 -24.64 6.55
C ASN A 70 1.72 -23.30 6.05
N VAL A 71 2.39 -22.65 5.10
CA VAL A 71 1.96 -21.33 4.64
C VAL A 71 0.75 -21.43 3.72
N ALA A 72 -0.12 -20.41 3.78
CA ALA A 72 -1.25 -20.33 2.86
C ALA A 72 -0.79 -20.26 1.39
N ALA A 73 -1.58 -20.82 0.48
CA ALA A 73 -1.36 -20.77 -0.97
C ALA A 73 -1.02 -19.37 -1.51
N ALA A 74 -1.65 -18.32 -0.98
CA ALA A 74 -1.37 -16.93 -1.40
C ALA A 74 0.05 -16.47 -1.03
N THR A 75 0.56 -16.93 0.11
CA THR A 75 1.91 -16.64 0.60
C THR A 75 2.94 -17.35 -0.27
N GLN A 76 2.73 -18.63 -0.56
CA GLN A 76 3.57 -19.41 -1.47
C GLN A 76 3.61 -18.79 -2.87
N ASN A 77 2.45 -18.37 -3.41
CA ASN A 77 2.39 -17.67 -4.70
C ASN A 77 3.16 -16.34 -4.69
N GLN A 78 3.19 -15.61 -3.56
CA GLN A 78 3.98 -14.38 -3.45
C GLN A 78 5.48 -14.68 -3.47
N ALA A 79 5.92 -15.74 -2.78
CA ALA A 79 7.30 -16.23 -2.86
C ALA A 79 7.68 -16.63 -4.29
N LEU A 80 6.85 -17.45 -4.96
CA LEU A 80 7.06 -17.86 -6.35
C LEU A 80 7.17 -16.66 -7.29
N ASN A 81 6.31 -15.65 -7.15
CA ASN A 81 6.36 -14.44 -7.97
C ASN A 81 7.65 -13.63 -7.74
N ALA A 82 8.12 -13.53 -6.49
CA ALA A 82 9.37 -12.84 -6.17
C ALA A 82 10.59 -13.55 -6.76
N ILE A 83 10.63 -14.88 -6.66
CA ILE A 83 11.71 -15.70 -7.24
C ILE A 83 11.66 -15.66 -8.76
N SER A 84 10.49 -15.82 -9.36
CA SER A 84 10.31 -15.71 -10.81
C SER A 84 10.77 -14.34 -11.32
N PHE A 85 10.46 -13.28 -10.57
CA PHE A 85 10.94 -11.93 -10.88
C PHE A 85 12.47 -11.83 -10.80
N LEU A 86 13.09 -12.39 -9.75
CA LEU A 86 14.55 -12.40 -9.61
C LEU A 86 15.21 -13.03 -10.84
N TYR A 87 14.81 -14.25 -11.22
CA TYR A 87 15.45 -14.92 -12.34
C TYR A 87 15.14 -14.24 -13.68
N LYS A 88 13.86 -13.97 -13.96
CA LYS A 88 13.44 -13.41 -15.26
C LYS A 88 13.85 -11.95 -15.47
N ARG A 89 13.91 -11.13 -14.42
CA ARG A 89 14.08 -9.67 -14.56
C ARG A 89 15.39 -9.14 -14.02
N VAL A 90 16.03 -9.84 -13.08
CA VAL A 90 17.29 -9.40 -12.45
C VAL A 90 18.47 -10.21 -12.99
N LEU A 91 18.32 -11.53 -13.14
CA LEU A 91 19.38 -12.41 -13.63
C LEU A 91 19.32 -12.69 -15.13
N ASP A 92 18.26 -12.23 -15.80
CA ASP A 92 17.99 -12.47 -17.22
C ASP A 92 18.08 -13.95 -17.60
N ARG A 93 17.56 -14.82 -16.72
CA ARG A 93 17.55 -16.26 -16.90
C ARG A 93 16.11 -16.75 -16.94
N GLU A 94 15.78 -17.46 -18.02
CA GLU A 94 14.51 -18.17 -18.08
C GLU A 94 14.62 -19.42 -17.21
N LEU A 95 13.73 -19.49 -16.23
CA LEU A 95 13.33 -20.75 -15.62
C LEU A 95 12.13 -21.22 -16.43
N GLY A 96 12.05 -22.50 -16.77
CA GLY A 96 10.91 -23.08 -17.49
C GLY A 96 9.58 -22.90 -16.73
N ASP A 97 8.55 -23.69 -17.04
CA ASP A 97 7.25 -23.50 -16.40
C ASP A 97 7.21 -23.95 -14.92
N LEU A 98 7.64 -23.06 -14.03
CA LEU A 98 7.49 -23.19 -12.57
C LEU A 98 6.01 -23.17 -12.12
N GLY A 99 5.11 -22.71 -12.99
CA GLY A 99 3.70 -22.49 -12.69
C GLY A 99 2.89 -23.79 -12.62
N ALA A 100 3.28 -24.81 -13.37
CA ALA A 100 2.65 -26.13 -13.35
C ALA A 100 2.91 -26.90 -12.05
N ILE A 101 4.05 -26.65 -11.39
CA ILE A 101 4.56 -27.51 -10.32
C ILE A 101 4.06 -27.10 -8.93
N VAL A 102 3.69 -25.82 -8.73
CA VAL A 102 3.51 -25.29 -7.36
C VAL A 102 2.29 -24.36 -7.16
N ARG A 103 1.47 -24.10 -8.18
CA ARG A 103 0.33 -23.18 -7.98
C ARG A 103 -0.82 -23.83 -7.21
N ALA A 104 -0.82 -23.65 -5.89
CA ALA A 104 -1.97 -23.94 -5.06
C ALA A 104 -3.18 -23.05 -5.46
N LYS A 105 -4.27 -23.68 -5.93
CA LYS A 105 -5.52 -23.01 -6.28
C LYS A 105 -6.17 -22.45 -5.01
N LYS A 106 -6.51 -21.16 -5.05
CA LYS A 106 -7.14 -20.46 -3.91
C LYS A 106 -8.66 -20.64 -3.94
N PRO A 107 -9.30 -21.05 -2.83
CA PRO A 107 -10.75 -20.94 -2.68
C PRO A 107 -11.16 -19.45 -2.67
N ARG A 108 -12.14 -19.06 -3.50
CA ARG A 108 -12.69 -17.70 -3.48
C ARG A 108 -13.50 -17.51 -2.20
N LYS A 109 -13.07 -16.60 -1.32
CA LYS A 109 -13.85 -16.23 -0.13
C LYS A 109 -14.97 -15.26 -0.53
N LEU A 110 -16.17 -15.51 -0.04
CA LEU A 110 -17.29 -14.59 -0.22
C LEU A 110 -17.02 -13.27 0.52
N PRO A 111 -17.40 -12.11 -0.06
CA PRO A 111 -17.25 -10.83 0.59
C PRO A 111 -18.16 -10.76 1.83
N VAL A 112 -17.64 -10.20 2.92
CA VAL A 112 -18.43 -9.96 4.13
C VAL A 112 -19.17 -8.64 3.97
N VAL A 113 -20.51 -8.70 3.98
CA VAL A 113 -21.40 -7.53 3.93
C VAL A 113 -22.07 -7.34 5.29
N LEU A 114 -21.85 -6.16 5.86
CA LEU A 114 -22.52 -5.69 7.08
C LEU A 114 -23.84 -5.01 6.74
N THR A 115 -24.87 -5.21 7.56
CA THR A 115 -26.12 -4.45 7.50
C THR A 115 -25.89 -2.98 7.88
N ARG A 116 -26.86 -2.11 7.59
CA ARG A 116 -26.77 -0.68 7.96
C ARG A 116 -26.62 -0.50 9.48
N SER A 117 -27.34 -1.27 10.29
CA SER A 117 -27.22 -1.21 11.77
C SER A 117 -25.85 -1.67 12.25
N GLU A 118 -25.32 -2.77 11.69
CA GLU A 118 -23.97 -3.25 12.01
C GLU A 118 -22.89 -2.22 11.66
N VAL A 119 -23.02 -1.55 10.50
CA VAL A 119 -22.10 -0.47 10.11
C VAL A 119 -22.19 0.70 11.09
N MET A 120 -23.39 1.15 11.45
CA MET A 120 -23.54 2.27 12.38
C MET A 120 -23.00 1.95 13.77
N ALA A 121 -23.23 0.73 14.28
CA ALA A 121 -22.66 0.26 15.53
C ALA A 121 -21.14 0.21 15.48
N LEU A 122 -20.56 -0.25 14.36
CA LEU A 122 -19.10 -0.26 14.19
C LEU A 122 -18.53 1.17 14.16
N LEU A 123 -19.14 2.06 13.38
CA LEU A 123 -18.68 3.45 13.25
C LEU A 123 -18.83 4.27 14.55
N SER A 124 -19.74 3.90 15.46
CA SER A 124 -19.89 4.56 16.75
C SER A 124 -18.79 4.21 17.76
N ARG A 125 -18.06 3.11 17.53
CA ARG A 125 -16.88 2.71 18.33
C ARG A 125 -15.54 3.24 17.78
N LEU A 126 -15.60 4.05 16.73
CA LEU A 126 -14.42 4.68 16.14
C LEU A 126 -14.38 6.16 16.47
N ASP A 127 -13.17 6.70 16.53
CA ASP A 127 -12.86 8.08 16.84
C ASP A 127 -11.88 8.70 15.83
N GLY A 128 -11.83 10.04 15.83
CA GLY A 128 -10.91 10.85 15.03
C GLY A 128 -10.80 10.44 13.56
N VAL A 129 -9.56 10.39 13.07
CA VAL A 129 -9.23 10.02 11.69
C VAL A 129 -9.73 8.62 11.33
N SER A 130 -9.71 7.66 12.25
CA SER A 130 -10.16 6.28 11.99
C SER A 130 -11.66 6.23 11.72
N ARG A 131 -12.46 7.02 12.45
CA ARG A 131 -13.90 7.16 12.21
C ARG A 131 -14.16 7.79 10.85
N LEU A 132 -13.51 8.91 10.56
CA LEU A 132 -13.72 9.66 9.32
C LEU A 132 -13.30 8.85 8.08
N ALA A 133 -12.14 8.21 8.13
CA ALA A 133 -11.67 7.32 7.07
C ALA A 133 -12.61 6.12 6.88
N SER A 134 -13.10 5.52 7.97
CA SER A 134 -14.06 4.40 7.88
C SER A 134 -15.42 4.84 7.33
N GLY A 135 -15.86 6.04 7.70
CA GLY A 135 -17.04 6.69 7.13
C GLY A 135 -16.90 6.90 5.62
N LEU A 136 -15.75 7.35 5.13
CA LEU A 136 -15.50 7.47 3.68
C LEU A 136 -15.43 6.11 2.97
N MET A 137 -14.84 5.09 3.59
CA MET A 137 -14.82 3.74 3.00
C MET A 137 -16.24 3.18 2.80
N TYR A 138 -17.13 3.42 3.77
CA TYR A 138 -18.54 3.00 3.69
C TYR A 138 -19.42 3.94 2.87
N GLY A 139 -19.25 5.26 2.98
CA GLY A 139 -20.16 6.21 2.36
C GLY A 139 -19.77 6.63 0.94
N ALA A 140 -18.50 6.43 0.55
CA ALA A 140 -17.96 6.78 -0.76
C ALA A 140 -17.29 5.57 -1.46
N GLY A 141 -17.42 4.37 -0.89
CA GLY A 141 -16.88 3.14 -1.50
C GLY A 141 -15.36 3.12 -1.67
N LEU A 142 -14.61 3.88 -0.88
CA LEU A 142 -13.16 3.98 -1.01
C LEU A 142 -12.45 2.71 -0.52
N ARG A 143 -11.34 2.35 -1.19
CA ARG A 143 -10.36 1.41 -0.60
C ARG A 143 -9.63 2.15 0.51
N LEU A 144 -9.12 1.39 1.47
CA LEU A 144 -8.26 1.93 2.54
C LEU A 144 -7.13 2.81 2.00
N MET A 145 -6.38 2.32 1.01
CA MET A 145 -5.27 3.11 0.43
C MET A 145 -5.75 4.30 -0.40
N GLU A 146 -6.93 4.24 -1.00
CA GLU A 146 -7.51 5.41 -1.68
C GLU A 146 -7.88 6.47 -0.63
N THR A 147 -8.43 6.05 0.51
CA THR A 147 -8.90 6.92 1.60
C THR A 147 -7.76 7.67 2.27
N VAL A 148 -6.75 6.95 2.77
CA VAL A 148 -5.64 7.61 3.50
C VAL A 148 -4.78 8.46 2.57
N ARG A 149 -4.79 8.20 1.25
CA ARG A 149 -4.00 8.96 0.26
C ARG A 149 -4.76 10.11 -0.41
N LEU A 150 -6.01 10.37 -0.02
CA LEU A 150 -6.76 11.53 -0.53
C LEU A 150 -5.94 12.81 -0.34
N ARG A 151 -5.92 13.65 -1.36
CA ARG A 151 -5.31 14.98 -1.32
C ARG A 151 -6.38 16.06 -1.14
N ALA A 152 -5.99 17.24 -0.69
CA ALA A 152 -6.93 18.35 -0.48
C ALA A 152 -7.74 18.67 -1.74
N LYS A 153 -7.10 18.68 -2.91
CA LYS A 153 -7.75 18.90 -4.22
C LYS A 153 -8.69 17.79 -4.69
N ASP A 154 -8.71 16.67 -3.99
CA ASP A 154 -9.53 15.52 -4.38
C ASP A 154 -10.95 15.63 -3.79
N LEU A 155 -11.19 16.58 -2.87
CA LEU A 155 -12.48 16.80 -2.23
C LEU A 155 -13.15 18.06 -2.76
N ASP A 156 -14.39 17.91 -3.21
CA ASP A 156 -15.29 19.02 -3.49
C ASP A 156 -16.48 18.95 -2.52
N LEU A 157 -16.36 19.72 -1.44
CA LEU A 157 -17.36 19.72 -0.36
C LEU A 157 -18.65 20.45 -0.74
N GLU A 158 -18.60 21.33 -1.73
CA GLU A 158 -19.76 22.08 -2.20
C GLU A 158 -20.59 21.22 -3.15
N ARG A 159 -19.94 20.56 -4.11
CA ARG A 159 -20.59 19.62 -5.03
C ARG A 159 -20.93 18.29 -4.38
N GLY A 160 -20.40 17.99 -3.20
CA GLY A 160 -20.62 16.71 -2.54
C GLY A 160 -19.99 15.53 -3.30
N GLU A 161 -18.84 15.76 -3.90
CA GLU A 161 -18.13 14.80 -4.74
C GLU A 161 -16.66 14.67 -4.29
N LEU A 162 -16.04 13.53 -4.60
CA LEU A 162 -14.61 13.36 -4.46
C LEU A 162 -14.00 12.56 -5.62
N VAL A 163 -12.76 12.90 -5.94
CA VAL A 163 -11.97 12.30 -7.03
C VAL A 163 -11.01 11.26 -6.48
N VAL A 164 -11.19 10.01 -6.87
CA VAL A 164 -10.24 8.93 -6.57
C VAL A 164 -9.24 8.83 -7.69
N ARG A 165 -8.01 9.27 -7.43
CA ARG A 165 -6.91 9.22 -8.40
C ARG A 165 -6.18 7.89 -8.39
N ASN A 166 -5.68 7.49 -9.57
CA ASN A 166 -4.89 6.27 -9.76
C ASN A 166 -5.59 5.03 -9.15
N GLY A 167 -6.89 4.88 -9.44
CA GLY A 167 -7.66 3.70 -9.05
C GLY A 167 -7.15 2.42 -9.72
N LYS A 168 -7.86 1.30 -9.51
CA LYS A 168 -7.53 0.02 -10.15
C LYS A 168 -7.43 0.21 -11.68
N GLY A 169 -6.30 -0.18 -12.26
CA GLY A 169 -6.02 -0.01 -13.70
C GLY A 169 -5.52 1.39 -14.09
N GLY A 170 -5.14 2.23 -13.12
CA GLY A 170 -4.59 3.57 -13.39
C GLY A 170 -5.65 4.60 -13.81
N ARG A 171 -6.94 4.30 -13.61
CA ARG A 171 -8.04 5.20 -13.98
C ARG A 171 -8.52 6.01 -12.79
N ASP A 172 -8.77 7.28 -13.04
CA ASP A 172 -9.43 8.18 -12.10
C ASP A 172 -10.94 7.92 -12.13
N ARG A 173 -11.61 8.15 -11.00
CA ARG A 173 -13.08 8.10 -10.92
C ARG A 173 -13.60 9.13 -9.94
N ILE A 174 -14.79 9.65 -10.20
CA ILE A 174 -15.55 10.47 -9.27
C ILE A 174 -16.49 9.56 -8.46
N THR A 175 -16.70 9.88 -7.19
CA THR A 175 -17.71 9.22 -6.35
C THR A 175 -18.33 10.23 -5.39
N VAL A 176 -19.42 9.84 -4.75
CA VAL A 176 -20.18 10.68 -3.83
C VAL A 176 -19.39 10.96 -2.55
N LEU A 177 -19.57 12.16 -2.01
CA LEU A 177 -19.11 12.54 -0.69
C LEU A 177 -20.32 12.60 0.25
N PRO A 178 -20.41 11.75 1.28
CA PRO A 178 -21.55 11.74 2.18
C PRO A 178 -21.72 13.07 2.90
N ALA A 179 -22.88 13.73 2.77
CA ALA A 179 -23.15 15.03 3.39
C ALA A 179 -22.85 15.07 4.90
N ARG A 180 -23.11 13.96 5.62
CA ARG A 180 -22.80 13.83 7.05
C ARG A 180 -21.31 13.92 7.39
N LEU A 181 -20.43 13.70 6.42
CA LEU A 181 -18.97 13.80 6.58
C LEU A 181 -18.42 15.16 6.14
N ALA A 182 -19.24 16.03 5.53
CA ALA A 182 -18.76 17.33 5.03
C ALA A 182 -18.16 18.20 6.15
N ASN A 183 -18.87 18.39 7.27
CA ASN A 183 -18.37 19.17 8.40
C ASN A 183 -17.12 18.54 9.05
N PRO A 184 -17.12 17.23 9.42
CA PRO A 184 -15.90 16.57 9.90
C PRO A 184 -14.71 16.66 8.93
N LEU A 185 -14.96 16.67 7.62
CA LEU A 185 -13.91 16.86 6.61
C LEU A 185 -13.40 18.29 6.56
N ARG A 186 -14.25 19.30 6.78
CA ARG A 186 -13.80 20.71 6.91
C ARG A 186 -12.83 20.85 8.08
N ASP A 187 -13.19 20.29 9.23
CA ASP A 187 -12.33 20.33 10.44
C ASP A 187 -11.01 19.60 10.19
N GLN A 188 -11.07 18.43 9.56
CA GLN A 188 -9.88 17.65 9.20
C GLN A 188 -8.98 18.39 8.21
N LEU A 189 -9.55 19.06 7.20
CA LEU A 189 -8.80 19.87 6.24
C LEU A 189 -8.16 21.08 6.92
N ALA A 190 -8.87 21.74 7.83
CA ALA A 190 -8.32 22.85 8.61
C ALA A 190 -7.12 22.40 9.47
N HIS A 191 -7.27 21.27 10.17
CA HIS A 191 -6.18 20.67 10.94
C HIS A 191 -4.97 20.31 10.05
N ALA A 192 -5.21 19.64 8.91
CA ALA A 192 -4.15 19.28 7.98
C ALA A 192 -3.46 20.52 7.38
N ARG A 193 -4.20 21.59 7.12
CA ARG A 193 -3.65 22.86 6.63
C ARG A 193 -2.77 23.54 7.67
N ALA A 194 -3.18 23.54 8.95
CA ALA A 194 -2.36 24.07 10.04
C ALA A 194 -1.02 23.32 10.17
N LEU A 195 -1.04 21.99 10.12
CA LEU A 195 0.18 21.18 10.11
C LEU A 195 1.08 21.48 8.91
N HIS A 196 0.49 21.63 7.73
CA HIS A 196 1.23 21.98 6.51
C HIS A 196 1.93 23.34 6.61
N LEU A 197 1.24 24.35 7.16
CA LEU A 197 1.82 25.68 7.37
C LEU A 197 2.99 25.63 8.36
N SER A 198 2.87 24.85 9.44
CA SER A 198 3.98 24.60 10.38
C SER A 198 5.15 23.92 9.69
N ASP A 199 4.89 22.87 8.92
CA ASP A 199 5.93 22.14 8.18
C ASP A 199 6.63 23.06 7.16
N LEU A 200 5.90 23.95 6.48
CA LEU A 200 6.48 24.92 5.56
C LEU A 200 7.41 25.90 6.28
N ALA A 201 7.00 26.44 7.43
CA ALA A 201 7.80 27.35 8.24
C ALA A 201 9.11 26.69 8.71
N GLU A 202 9.07 25.38 8.99
CA GLU A 202 10.24 24.58 9.36
C GLU A 202 11.04 24.05 8.15
N GLY A 203 10.61 24.33 6.92
CA GLY A 203 11.30 23.90 5.68
C GLY A 203 10.92 22.51 5.15
N PHE A 204 9.98 21.82 5.78
CA PHE A 204 9.58 20.42 5.51
C PHE A 204 8.21 20.25 4.83
N GLY A 205 7.55 21.32 4.36
CA GLY A 205 6.21 21.25 3.75
C GLY A 205 6.10 20.54 2.40
N ALA A 206 7.12 19.79 1.98
CA ALA A 206 7.08 19.02 0.73
C ALA A 206 6.46 17.63 0.96
N VAL A 207 5.54 17.23 0.08
CA VAL A 207 4.92 15.90 0.11
C VAL A 207 5.49 14.97 -0.96
N PHE A 208 5.33 13.66 -0.77
CA PHE A 208 5.66 12.72 -1.84
C PHE A 208 4.75 12.94 -3.07
N MET A 209 5.38 13.11 -4.23
CA MET A 209 4.75 13.10 -5.55
C MET A 209 5.44 12.07 -6.45
N PRO A 210 4.70 11.36 -7.31
CA PRO A 210 5.31 10.49 -8.32
C PRO A 210 6.29 11.27 -9.22
N ASP A 211 7.44 10.68 -9.55
CA ASP A 211 8.55 11.36 -10.24
C ASP A 211 8.14 12.07 -11.55
N ALA A 212 7.22 11.48 -12.31
CA ALA A 212 6.69 12.09 -13.53
C ALA A 212 5.87 13.37 -13.23
N LEU A 213 5.06 13.35 -12.17
CA LEU A 213 4.27 14.50 -11.74
C LEU A 213 5.13 15.57 -11.09
N ALA A 214 6.10 15.19 -10.25
CA ALA A 214 7.02 16.12 -9.62
C ALA A 214 7.86 16.91 -10.65
N ARG A 215 8.27 16.25 -11.74
CA ARG A 215 8.95 16.91 -12.87
C ARG A 215 8.02 17.82 -13.66
N LYS A 216 6.78 17.39 -13.91
CA LYS A 216 5.79 18.16 -14.69
C LYS A 216 5.32 19.42 -13.95
N TYR A 217 5.13 19.33 -12.63
CA TYR A 217 4.62 20.40 -11.78
C TYR A 217 5.65 20.75 -10.70
N ARG A 218 6.62 21.59 -11.05
CA ARG A 218 7.68 22.00 -10.10
C ARG A 218 7.08 22.83 -8.96
N GLY A 219 7.46 22.54 -7.72
CA GLY A 219 6.98 23.24 -6.52
C GLY A 219 5.60 22.81 -6.02
N ALA A 220 4.87 22.01 -6.81
CA ALA A 220 3.53 21.54 -6.47
C ALA A 220 3.50 20.63 -5.22
N ASP A 221 4.63 20.01 -4.88
CA ASP A 221 4.76 19.20 -3.67
C ASP A 221 4.65 20.02 -2.37
N ARG A 222 4.77 21.35 -2.46
CA ARG A 222 4.59 22.30 -1.34
C ARG A 222 3.23 22.99 -1.35
N GLU A 223 2.44 22.83 -2.40
CA GLU A 223 1.11 23.43 -2.48
C GLU A 223 0.12 22.68 -1.60
N TRP A 224 -0.83 23.42 -1.01
CA TRP A 224 -1.91 22.85 -0.21
C TRP A 224 -2.73 21.80 -0.99
N SER A 225 -2.98 22.06 -2.27
CA SER A 225 -3.76 21.20 -3.17
C SER A 225 -3.25 19.75 -3.20
N TRP A 226 -1.94 19.55 -3.02
CA TRP A 226 -1.29 18.24 -3.03
C TRP A 226 -1.11 17.62 -1.65
N GLN A 227 -1.41 18.31 -0.56
CA GLN A 227 -1.22 17.73 0.78
C GLN A 227 -2.29 16.68 1.10
N TYR A 228 -1.93 15.72 1.95
CA TYR A 228 -2.85 14.67 2.37
C TYR A 228 -3.98 15.25 3.24
N VAL A 229 -5.21 14.80 3.00
CA VAL A 229 -6.36 15.09 3.88
C VAL A 229 -6.14 14.53 5.27
N PHE A 230 -5.54 13.34 5.35
CA PHE A 230 -5.21 12.65 6.59
C PHE A 230 -3.69 12.60 6.77
N PRO A 231 -3.03 13.67 7.23
CA PRO A 231 -1.60 13.65 7.48
C PRO A 231 -1.25 12.77 8.69
N ALA A 232 -0.05 12.20 8.71
CA ALA A 232 0.51 11.54 9.87
C ALA A 232 0.83 12.56 10.98
N ALA A 233 0.77 12.13 12.24
CA ALA A 233 1.06 12.98 13.40
C ALA A 233 2.51 13.49 13.40
N ALA A 234 3.45 12.67 12.94
CA ALA A 234 4.86 13.03 12.80
C ALA A 234 5.31 12.94 11.33
N ARG A 235 6.34 13.73 11.01
CA ARG A 235 7.11 13.58 9.76
C ARG A 235 7.87 12.27 9.78
N SER A 236 8.17 11.74 8.60
CA SER A 236 8.98 10.55 8.45
C SER A 236 9.95 10.70 7.29
N ARG A 237 11.03 9.92 7.36
CA ARG A 237 11.99 9.84 6.27
C ARG A 237 11.40 8.98 5.14
N ASP A 238 11.30 9.54 3.95
CA ASP A 238 10.92 8.78 2.76
C ASP A 238 11.98 7.68 2.51
N PRO A 239 11.60 6.39 2.51
CA PRO A 239 12.53 5.29 2.34
C PRO A 239 13.22 5.24 0.97
N ARG A 240 12.67 5.90 -0.06
CA ARG A 240 13.26 5.94 -1.40
C ARG A 240 14.14 7.17 -1.61
N SER A 241 13.62 8.36 -1.32
CA SER A 241 14.36 9.61 -1.55
C SER A 241 15.23 10.04 -0.37
N GLY A 242 14.97 9.52 0.83
CA GLY A 242 15.63 9.95 2.07
C GLY A 242 15.17 11.31 2.59
N ALA A 243 14.26 12.00 1.88
CA ALA A 243 13.75 13.30 2.28
C ALA A 243 12.84 13.18 3.51
N MET A 244 12.96 14.12 4.45
CA MET A 244 12.03 14.23 5.57
C MET A 244 10.75 14.91 5.10
N ARG A 245 9.60 14.23 5.23
CA ARG A 245 8.30 14.69 4.72
C ARG A 245 7.16 14.20 5.61
N ARG A 246 6.03 14.89 5.61
CA ARG A 246 4.82 14.37 6.26
C ARG A 246 4.11 13.38 5.34
N HIS A 247 3.97 12.15 5.80
CA HIS A 247 3.23 11.11 5.07
C HIS A 247 1.74 11.13 5.43
N HIS A 248 0.96 10.27 4.79
CA HIS A 248 -0.42 10.05 5.21
C HIS A 248 -0.52 9.26 6.51
N PHE A 249 -1.66 9.37 7.17
CA PHE A 249 -2.04 8.59 8.34
C PHE A 249 -1.87 7.09 8.09
N GLY A 250 -1.37 6.37 9.09
CA GLY A 250 -1.00 4.97 8.94
C GLY A 250 -2.22 4.08 8.69
N GLU A 251 -2.23 3.36 7.57
CA GLU A 251 -3.35 2.48 7.19
C GLU A 251 -3.57 1.36 8.22
N ALA A 252 -2.51 0.90 8.87
CA ALA A 252 -2.57 -0.11 9.91
C ALA A 252 -3.31 0.39 11.16
N ALA A 253 -3.25 1.69 11.46
CA ALA A 253 -4.02 2.26 12.58
C ALA A 253 -5.52 2.19 12.31
N VAL A 254 -5.96 2.55 11.09
CA VAL A 254 -7.36 2.41 10.67
C VAL A 254 -7.80 0.95 10.71
N GLN A 255 -6.99 0.02 10.21
CA GLN A 255 -7.32 -1.42 10.24
C GLN A 255 -7.46 -1.96 11.66
N ARG A 256 -6.53 -1.60 12.56
CA ARG A 256 -6.60 -2.00 13.97
C ARG A 256 -7.82 -1.41 14.66
N ALA A 257 -8.14 -0.14 14.40
CA ALA A 257 -9.33 0.50 14.96
C ALA A 257 -10.61 -0.20 14.50
N VAL A 258 -10.76 -0.49 13.20
CA VAL A 258 -11.93 -1.23 12.67
C VAL A 258 -12.04 -2.63 13.26
N LYS A 259 -10.92 -3.37 13.38
CA LYS A 259 -10.93 -4.70 14.01
C LYS A 259 -11.32 -4.65 15.49
N ARG A 260 -10.80 -3.66 16.22
CA ARG A 260 -11.12 -3.43 17.63
C ARG A 260 -12.60 -3.10 17.79
N ALA A 261 -13.11 -2.13 17.02
CA ALA A 261 -14.51 -1.73 17.01
C ALA A 261 -15.43 -2.93 16.72
N ALA A 262 -15.12 -3.74 15.71
CA ALA A 262 -15.90 -4.92 15.37
C ALA A 262 -16.02 -5.92 16.53
N ARG A 263 -14.93 -6.11 17.28
CA ARG A 263 -14.89 -6.97 18.48
C ARG A 263 -15.75 -6.38 19.61
N GLU A 264 -15.63 -5.07 19.87
CA GLU A 264 -16.37 -4.36 20.92
C GLU A 264 -17.88 -4.30 20.65
N THR A 265 -18.29 -4.30 19.39
CA THR A 265 -19.70 -4.37 18.98
C THR A 265 -20.31 -5.77 19.04
N GLY A 266 -19.51 -6.81 19.32
CA GLY A 266 -19.99 -8.19 19.32
C GLY A 266 -20.41 -8.70 17.94
N LEU A 267 -19.87 -8.14 16.85
CA LEU A 267 -20.24 -8.57 15.50
C LEU A 267 -19.77 -10.01 15.26
N VAL A 268 -20.73 -10.89 14.93
CA VAL A 268 -20.46 -12.26 14.52
C VAL A 268 -19.67 -12.28 13.19
N LYS A 269 -20.02 -11.37 12.28
CA LYS A 269 -19.32 -11.22 10.99
C LYS A 269 -17.93 -10.64 11.20
N ARG A 270 -16.92 -11.23 10.54
CA ARG A 270 -15.54 -10.73 10.54
C ARG A 270 -15.42 -9.43 9.74
N ALA A 271 -15.73 -8.30 10.39
CA ALA A 271 -15.63 -6.99 9.78
C ALA A 271 -14.18 -6.53 9.59
N SER A 272 -13.95 -5.82 8.49
CA SER A 272 -12.67 -5.22 8.14
C SER A 272 -12.92 -3.93 7.35
N SER A 273 -11.86 -3.17 7.08
CA SER A 273 -11.93 -2.02 6.16
C SER A 273 -12.50 -2.41 4.78
N HIS A 274 -12.27 -3.66 4.33
CA HIS A 274 -12.81 -4.14 3.08
C HIS A 274 -14.32 -4.40 3.15
N SER A 275 -14.81 -4.87 4.30
CA SER A 275 -16.23 -5.12 4.56
C SER A 275 -17.05 -3.84 4.43
N LEU A 276 -16.55 -2.71 4.95
CA LEU A 276 -17.22 -1.40 4.81
C LEU A 276 -17.43 -0.99 3.35
N ARG A 277 -16.40 -1.12 2.51
CA ARG A 277 -16.50 -0.86 1.07
C ARG A 277 -17.46 -1.84 0.38
N HIS A 278 -17.49 -3.10 0.78
CA HIS A 278 -18.41 -4.08 0.21
C HIS A 278 -19.86 -3.80 0.61
N SER A 279 -20.10 -3.39 1.86
CA SER A 279 -21.41 -2.92 2.30
C SER A 279 -21.90 -1.72 1.50
N PHE A 280 -21.04 -0.74 1.21
CA PHE A 280 -21.38 0.38 0.32
C PHE A 280 -21.93 -0.11 -1.02
N ALA A 281 -21.15 -0.94 -1.73
CA ALA A 281 -21.52 -1.42 -3.05
C ALA A 281 -22.82 -2.23 -3.02
N THR A 282 -23.05 -3.01 -1.95
CA THR A 282 -24.26 -3.83 -1.81
C THR A 282 -25.48 -3.00 -1.45
N HIS A 283 -25.33 -1.96 -0.63
CA HIS A 283 -26.44 -1.09 -0.21
C HIS A 283 -26.89 -0.08 -1.29
N LEU A 284 -26.17 -0.01 -2.41
CA LEU A 284 -26.52 0.79 -3.59
C LEU A 284 -27.20 -0.02 -4.69
N LEU A 285 -27.22 -1.35 -4.58
CA LEU A 285 -28.03 -2.24 -5.42
C LEU A 285 -29.46 -2.25 -4.89
#